data_AF-A0A066YNN1-F1
#
_entry.id   AF-A0A066YNN1-F1
#
_cell.length_a   1.000
_cell.length_b   1.000
_cell.length_c   1.000
_cell.angle_alpha   90.00
_cell.angle_beta   90.00
_cell.angle_gamma   90.00
#
_symmetry.space_group_name_H-M   'P 1'
#
loop_
_entity.id
_entity.type
_entity.pdbx_description
1 polymer ?
#
loop_
_entity_poly.entity_id
_entity_poly.type
_entity_poly.pdbx_seq_one_letter_code
_entity_poly.pdbx_strand_id
1 'polypeptide(L)'
;MEEDGGAAFPGDEVVRALLTAIATLEDLVSVGSDSNFALSTLEGIAHELGGMDAAEGRRFVAALERVAVAEPDRAAWIRGLPVALGPDC
;
A
#
# COMPACT_ATOMS: atom_id res chain seq x y z
N MET A 1 -6.78 -25.45 20.45
CA MET A 1 -6.55 -24.96 19.08
C MET A 1 -6.14 -23.53 19.29
N GLU A 2 -4.84 -23.30 19.43
CA GLU A 2 -4.30 -21.97 19.66
C GLU A 2 -4.67 -21.11 18.46
N GLU A 3 -5.30 -19.98 18.71
CA GLU A 3 -5.47 -18.95 17.70
C GLU A 3 -4.07 -18.56 17.25
N ASP A 4 -3.76 -18.87 15.99
CA ASP A 4 -2.58 -18.41 15.30
C ASP A 4 -2.67 -16.89 15.23
N GLY A 5 -2.25 -16.23 16.31
CA GLY A 5 -2.12 -14.79 16.41
C GLY A 5 -1.06 -14.39 15.42
N GLY A 6 -1.51 -14.18 14.17
CA GLY A 6 -0.68 -13.83 13.02
C GLY A 6 0.29 -12.74 13.46
N ALA A 7 1.56 -13.13 13.61
CA ALA A 7 2.56 -12.25 14.16
C ALA A 7 2.60 -10.98 13.31
N ALA A 8 2.23 -9.84 13.90
CA ALA A 8 2.39 -8.56 13.25
C ALA A 8 3.89 -8.36 13.01
N PHE A 9 4.32 -8.42 11.75
CA PHE A 9 5.71 -8.16 11.42
C PHE A 9 5.95 -6.65 11.58
N PRO A 10 7.07 -6.22 12.18
CA PRO A 10 7.38 -4.81 12.30
C PRO A 10 7.31 -4.13 10.93
N GLY A 11 6.43 -3.13 10.79
CA GLY A 11 6.20 -2.39 9.55
C GLY A 11 4.92 -2.78 8.79
N ASP A 12 4.27 -3.91 9.10
CA ASP A 12 2.99 -4.28 8.47
C ASP A 12 1.87 -3.30 8.88
N GLU A 13 1.93 -2.76 10.11
CA GLU A 13 1.04 -1.73 10.61
C GLU A 13 1.17 -0.41 9.84
N VAL A 14 2.40 -0.04 9.47
CA VAL A 14 2.68 1.16 8.67
C VAL A 14 2.19 0.96 7.25
N VAL A 15 2.41 -0.22 6.67
CA VAL A 15 1.87 -0.56 5.35
C VAL A 15 0.34 -0.53 5.38
N ARG A 16 -0.32 -1.08 6.39
CA ARG A 16 -1.79 -1.01 6.51
C ARG A 16 -2.29 0.43 6.61
N ALA A 17 -1.60 1.29 7.37
CA ALA A 17 -1.94 2.70 7.46
C ALA A 17 -1.79 3.40 6.10
N LEU A 18 -0.70 3.14 5.38
CA LEU A 18 -0.47 3.66 4.02
C LEU A 18 -1.55 3.17 3.05
N LEU A 19 -1.91 1.89 3.08
CA LEU A 19 -2.98 1.32 2.24
C LEU A 19 -4.33 1.98 2.53
N THR A 20 -4.62 2.30 3.79
CA THR A 20 -5.84 3.02 4.17
C THR A 20 -5.84 4.44 3.59
N ALA A 21 -4.70 5.12 3.64
CA ALA A 21 -4.55 6.46 3.08
C ALA A 21 -4.73 6.45 1.55
N ILE A 22 -4.07 5.52 0.84
CA ILE A 22 -4.19 5.37 -0.63
C ILE A 22 -5.65 5.11 -1.02
N ALA A 23 -6.33 4.16 -0.37
CA ALA A 23 -7.72 3.86 -0.66
C ALA A 23 -8.64 5.08 -0.46
N THR A 24 -8.38 5.90 0.57
CA THR A 24 -9.14 7.12 0.82
C THR A 24 -8.91 8.17 -0.27
N LEU A 25 -7.66 8.33 -0.72
CA LEU A 25 -7.32 9.26 -1.79
C LEU A 25 -7.90 8.82 -3.14
N GLU A 26 -7.87 7.52 -3.45
CA GLU A 26 -8.51 6.95 -4.65
C GLU A 26 -10.03 7.20 -4.64
N ASP A 27 -10.69 7.05 -3.49
CA ASP A 27 -12.11 7.35 -3.35
C ASP A 27 -12.42 8.84 -3.57
N LEU A 28 -11.60 9.74 -3.00
CA LEU A 28 -11.72 11.20 -3.23
C LEU A 28 -11.56 11.56 -4.71
N VAL A 29 -10.61 10.94 -5.41
CA VAL A 29 -10.46 11.11 -6.86
C VAL A 29 -11.70 10.64 -7.60
N SER A 30 -12.26 9.48 -7.23
CA SER A 30 -13.44 8.88 -7.85
C SER A 30 -14.71 9.74 -7.69
N VAL A 31 -14.94 10.32 -6.51
CA VAL A 31 -16.12 11.17 -6.25
C VAL A 31 -15.98 12.60 -6.76
N GLY A 32 -14.78 12.99 -7.24
CA GLY A 32 -14.50 14.29 -7.86
C GLY A 32 -14.24 15.45 -6.88
N SER A 33 -14.48 15.27 -5.58
CA SER A 33 -14.20 16.25 -4.52
C SER A 33 -12.70 16.30 -4.24
N ASP A 34 -12.12 17.50 -4.22
CA ASP A 34 -10.68 17.71 -3.95
C ASP A 34 -9.74 16.83 -4.81
N SER A 35 -10.21 16.42 -6.00
CA SER A 35 -9.54 15.45 -6.87
C SER A 35 -8.12 15.85 -7.26
N ASN A 36 -7.87 17.15 -7.47
CA ASN A 36 -6.51 17.65 -7.74
C ASN A 36 -5.59 17.49 -6.52
N PHE A 37 -6.09 17.72 -5.30
CA PHE A 37 -5.30 17.54 -4.08
C PHE A 37 -5.05 16.06 -3.80
N ALA A 38 -6.08 15.23 -3.95
CA ALA A 38 -5.97 13.79 -3.77
C ALA A 38 -4.99 13.16 -4.79
N LEU A 39 -5.08 13.57 -6.06
CA LEU A 39 -4.16 13.13 -7.11
C LEU A 39 -2.72 13.57 -6.83
N SER A 40 -2.51 14.84 -6.47
CA SER A 40 -1.17 15.34 -6.13
C SER A 40 -0.57 14.61 -4.92
N THR A 41 -1.40 14.21 -3.95
CA THR A 41 -0.95 13.43 -2.79
C THR A 41 -0.57 12.00 -3.20
N LEU A 42 -1.35 11.35 -4.07
CA LEU A 42 -1.02 10.04 -4.64
C LEU A 42 0.29 10.07 -5.45
N GLU A 43 0.50 11.11 -6.25
CA GLU A 43 1.76 11.34 -6.96
C GLU A 43 2.95 11.51 -6.00
N GLY A 44 2.77 12.23 -4.90
CA GLY A 44 3.77 12.35 -3.84
C GLY A 44 4.13 11.02 -3.19
N ILE A 45 3.12 10.19 -2.89
CA ILE A 45 3.34 8.83 -2.37
C ILE A 45 4.10 7.98 -3.39
N ALA A 46 3.70 8.00 -4.66
CA ALA A 46 4.40 7.27 -5.72
C ALA A 46 5.85 7.73 -5.87
N HIS A 47 6.13 9.03 -5.75
CA HIS A 47 7.48 9.57 -5.79
C HIS A 47 8.37 9.02 -4.66
N GLU A 48 7.89 9.06 -3.42
CA GLU A 48 8.62 8.55 -2.26
C GLU A 48 8.85 7.04 -2.36
N LEU A 49 7.85 6.27 -2.81
CA LEU A 49 7.98 4.83 -3.03
C LEU A 49 8.96 4.51 -4.18
N GLY A 50 8.95 5.28 -5.26
CA GLY A 50 9.89 5.15 -6.38
C GLY A 50 11.33 5.56 -6.02
N GLY A 51 11.52 6.30 -4.93
CA GLY A 51 12.84 6.66 -4.39
C GLY A 51 13.49 5.57 -3.54
N MET A 52 12.78 4.48 -3.21
CA MET A 52 13.30 3.37 -2.43
C MET A 52 14.47 2.67 -3.11
N ASP A 53 15.48 2.29 -2.33
CA ASP A 53 16.51 1.40 -2.83
C ASP A 53 15.98 -0.03 -3.04
N ALA A 54 16.76 -0.88 -3.72
CA ALA A 54 16.34 -2.25 -4.02
C ALA A 54 16.06 -3.10 -2.77
N ALA A 55 16.71 -2.84 -1.64
CA ALA A 55 16.47 -3.56 -0.39
C ALA A 55 15.20 -3.07 0.30
N GLU A 56 14.95 -1.77 0.30
CA GLU A 56 13.71 -1.13 0.77
C GLU A 56 12.51 -1.60 -0.05
N GLY A 57 12.61 -1.58 -1.39
CA GLY A 57 11.57 -2.07 -2.29
C GLY A 57 11.21 -3.53 -2.02
N ARG A 58 12.20 -4.42 -1.87
CA ARG A 58 11.93 -5.84 -1.51
C ARG A 58 11.23 -5.99 -0.15
N ARG A 59 11.62 -5.19 0.85
CA ARG A 59 10.96 -5.22 2.17
C ARG A 59 9.51 -4.74 2.08
N PHE A 60 9.27 -3.68 1.31
CA PHE A 60 7.95 -3.12 1.09
C PHE A 60 7.03 -4.12 0.36
N VAL A 61 7.50 -4.73 -0.74
CA VAL A 61 6.74 -5.76 -1.48
C VAL A 61 6.44 -6.98 -0.60
N ALA A 62 7.40 -7.43 0.22
CA ALA A 62 7.18 -8.53 1.15
C ALA A 62 6.12 -8.19 2.22
N ALA A 63 6.08 -6.94 2.69
CA ALA A 63 5.05 -6.48 3.62
C ALA A 63 3.67 -6.38 2.94
N LEU A 64 3.59 -5.87 1.71
CA LEU A 64 2.35 -5.87 0.93
C LEU A 64 1.79 -7.29 0.76
N GLU A 65 2.64 -8.27 0.46
CA GLU A 65 2.19 -9.67 0.30
C GLU A 65 1.67 -10.25 1.62
N ARG A 66 2.33 -10.00 2.76
CA ARG A 66 1.83 -10.43 4.07
C ARG A 66 0.48 -9.80 4.40
N VAL A 67 0.32 -8.50 4.15
CA VAL A 67 -0.95 -7.81 4.37
C VAL A 67 -2.03 -8.34 3.42
N ALA A 68 -1.69 -8.63 2.16
CA ALA A 68 -2.63 -9.23 1.20
C ALA A 68 -3.09 -10.64 1.61
N VAL A 69 -2.23 -11.45 2.23
CA VAL A 69 -2.62 -12.75 2.80
C VAL A 69 -3.56 -12.57 4.00
N ALA A 70 -3.31 -11.57 4.85
CA ALA A 70 -4.13 -11.27 6.01
C ALA A 70 -5.49 -10.61 5.65
N GLU A 71 -5.57 -9.92 4.51
CA GLU A 71 -6.75 -9.17 4.04
C GLU A 71 -7.22 -9.68 2.66
N PRO A 72 -7.80 -10.89 2.58
CA PRO A 72 -8.13 -11.54 1.31
C PRO A 72 -9.08 -10.73 0.43
N ASP A 73 -10.02 -9.98 1.04
CA ASP A 73 -10.99 -9.14 0.31
C ASP A 73 -10.34 -8.01 -0.48
N ARG A 74 -9.16 -7.55 -0.04
CA ARG A 74 -8.41 -6.44 -0.65
C ARG A 74 -7.15 -6.92 -1.37
N ALA A 75 -6.85 -8.22 -1.32
CA ALA A 75 -5.58 -8.78 -1.75
C ALA A 75 -5.22 -8.48 -3.21
N ALA A 76 -6.21 -8.51 -4.11
CA ALA A 76 -5.99 -8.19 -5.53
C ALA A 76 -5.58 -6.72 -5.74
N TRP A 77 -6.22 -5.80 -5.02
CA TRP A 77 -5.88 -4.38 -5.06
C TRP A 77 -4.49 -4.13 -4.44
N ILE A 78 -4.20 -4.70 -3.26
CA ILE A 78 -2.89 -4.58 -2.60
C ILE A 78 -1.74 -5.04 -3.51
N ARG A 79 -1.91 -6.18 -4.19
CA ARG A 79 -0.90 -6.73 -5.11
C ARG A 79 -0.74 -5.92 -6.40
N GLY A 80 -1.72 -5.11 -6.77
CA GLY A 80 -1.64 -4.21 -7.93
C GLY A 80 -0.86 -2.92 -7.66
N LEU A 81 -0.73 -2.52 -6.38
CA LEU A 81 -0.11 -1.24 -6.02
C LEU A 81 1.35 -1.07 -6.45
N PRO A 82 2.23 -2.10 -6.41
CA PRO A 82 3.59 -1.94 -6.91
C PRO A 82 3.66 -1.49 -8.37
N VAL A 83 2.76 -2.01 -9.21
CA VAL A 83 2.68 -1.61 -10.62
C VAL A 83 2.09 -0.21 -10.77
N ALA A 84 1.08 0.13 -9.96
CA ALA A 84 0.40 1.42 -10.03
C ALA A 84 1.24 2.59 -9.47
N LEU A 85 2.10 2.32 -8.49
CA LEU A 85 2.85 3.34 -7.73
C LEU A 85 4.35 3.36 -8.06
N GLY A 86 4.82 2.49 -8.97
CA GLY A 86 6.16 2.61 -9.54
C GLY A 86 7.32 1.81 -8.91
N PRO A 87 7.20 0.95 -7.88
CA PRO A 87 8.27 -0.01 -7.62
C PRO A 87 8.21 -1.17 -8.62
N ASP A 88 8.60 -0.90 -9.86
CA ASP A 88 9.08 -1.95 -10.78
C ASP A 88 10.44 -2.44 -10.25
N CYS A 89 10.41 -3.55 -9.52
CA CYS A 89 11.61 -4.29 -9.11
C CYS A 89 11.95 -5.39 -10.13
#